data_AF-A0A966PWG0-F1
#
_entry.id   AF-A0A966PWG0-F1
#
_cell.length_a   1.000
_cell.length_b   1.000
_cell.length_c   1.000
_cell.angle_alpha   90.00
_cell.angle_beta   90.00
_cell.angle_gamma   90.00
#
_symmetry.space_group_name_H-M   'P 1'
#
loop_
_entity.id
_entity.type
_entity.pdbx_description
1 polymer ?
#
loop_
_entity_poly.entity_id
_entity_poly.type
_entity_poly.pdbx_seq_one_letter_code
_entity_poly.pdbx_strand_id
1 'polypeptide(L)' 'MNKVKRDEPWVMRTYSGHSSARASNELYRTNLAQGQTGLSIAFDLPT' A
#
# COMPACT_ATOMS: atom_id res chain seq x y z
N MET A 1 29.66 -14.60 20.59
CA MET A 1 28.45 -13.74 20.62
C MET A 1 27.46 -14.24 19.59
N ASN A 2 26.25 -14.63 20.02
CA ASN A 2 25.16 -14.91 19.09
C ASN A 2 24.54 -13.57 18.66
N LYS A 3 24.54 -13.25 17.36
CA LYS A 3 23.94 -12.02 16.84
C LYS A 3 22.43 -12.25 16.72
N VAL A 4 21.63 -11.65 17.60
CA VAL A 4 20.17 -11.62 17.45
C VAL A 4 19.85 -10.84 16.17
N LYS A 5 19.24 -11.50 15.19
CA LYS A 5 18.75 -10.86 13.97
C LYS A 5 17.48 -10.10 14.33
N ARG A 6 17.39 -8.83 13.92
CA ARG A 6 16.13 -8.07 14.06
C ARG A 6 15.09 -8.59 13.09
N ASP A 7 13.84 -8.58 13.52
CA ASP A 7 12.71 -8.84 12.65
C ASP A 7 12.60 -7.77 11.56
N GLU A 8 12.08 -8.17 10.40
CA GLU A 8 11.80 -7.26 9.30
C GLU A 8 10.68 -6.27 9.70
N PRO A 9 10.71 -5.03 9.19
CA PRO A 9 9.68 -4.04 9.49
C PRO A 9 8.32 -4.43 8.91
N TRP A 10 7.26 -3.94 9.53
CA TRP A 10 5.89 -4.15 9.08
C TRP A 10 5.60 -3.45 7.73
N VAL A 11 4.71 -4.03 6.94
CA VAL A 11 4.25 -3.42 5.68
C VAL A 11 3.24 -2.32 5.98
N MET A 12 3.50 -1.12 5.46
CA MET A 12 2.58 0.00 5.50
C MET A 12 1.64 -0.11 4.29
N ARG A 13 0.37 -0.44 4.55
CA ARG A 13 -0.59 -0.86 3.51
C ARG A 13 -1.96 -0.18 3.66
N THR A 14 -2.03 1.09 3.26
CA THR A 14 -3.26 1.88 3.32
C THR A 14 -4.34 1.33 2.38
N TYR A 15 -5.53 1.07 2.92
CA TYR A 15 -6.71 0.68 2.15
C TYR A 15 -7.28 1.89 1.40
N SER A 16 -7.28 1.81 0.07
CA SER A 16 -7.61 2.95 -0.79
C SER A 16 -8.08 2.53 -2.18
N GLY A 17 -8.92 3.36 -2.79
CA GLY A 17 -9.44 3.17 -4.14
C GLY A 17 -10.28 4.37 -4.56
N HIS A 18 -10.47 4.52 -5.87
CA HIS A 18 -11.26 5.57 -6.51
C HIS A 18 -12.20 4.95 -7.55
N SER A 19 -13.25 5.66 -7.93
CA SER A 19 -14.26 5.23 -8.93
C SER A 19 -13.72 4.95 -10.34
N SER A 20 -12.43 5.18 -10.61
CA SER A 20 -11.82 4.83 -11.90
C SER A 20 -10.42 4.25 -11.69
N ALA A 21 -10.07 3.27 -12.52
CA ALA A 21 -8.76 2.61 -12.45
C ALA A 21 -7.59 3.60 -12.61
N ARG A 22 -7.75 4.60 -13.49
CA ARG A 22 -6.71 5.62 -13.72
C ARG A 22 -6.45 6.47 -12.47
N ALA A 23 -7.50 6.94 -11.80
CA ALA A 23 -7.39 7.72 -10.58
C ALA A 23 -6.84 6.88 -9.42
N SER A 24 -7.28 5.62 -9.29
CA SER A 24 -6.72 4.68 -8.31
C SER A 24 -5.21 4.49 -8.51
N ASN A 25 -4.75 4.34 -9.76
CA ASN A 25 -3.32 4.19 -10.04
C ASN A 25 -2.50 5.45 -9.69
N GLU A 26 -3.02 6.65 -9.96
CA GLU A 26 -2.36 7.90 -9.58
C GLU A 26 -2.26 8.04 -8.06
N LEU A 27 -3.33 7.71 -7.33
CA LEU A 27 -3.35 7.66 -5.87
C LEU A 27 -2.30 6.68 -5.34
N TYR A 28 -2.22 5.46 -5.88
CA TYR A 28 -1.25 4.45 -5.42
C TYR A 28 0.19 4.90 -5.63
N ARG A 29 0.51 5.49 -6.80
CA ARG A 29 1.85 6.00 -7.07
C ARG A 29 2.23 7.13 -6.13
N THR A 30 1.28 8.00 -5.79
CA THR A 30 1.49 9.08 -4.81
C THR A 30 1.80 8.51 -3.43
N ASN A 31 1.02 7.52 -2.98
CA ASN A 31 1.25 6.90 -1.67
C ASN A 31 2.59 6.16 -1.60
N LEU A 32 2.98 5.44 -2.67
CA LEU A 32 4.28 4.79 -2.77
C LEU A 32 5.42 5.82 -2.68
N ALA A 33 5.28 6.96 -3.35
CA ALA A 33 6.24 8.06 -3.25
C ALA A 33 6.32 8.66 -1.83
N GLN A 34 5.25 8.56 -1.04
CA GLN A 34 5.18 8.99 0.36
C GLN A 34 5.61 7.90 1.36
N GLY A 35 6.12 6.76 0.90
CA GLY A 35 6.68 5.71 1.76
C GLY A 35 5.72 4.58 2.11
N GLN A 36 4.56 4.47 1.45
CA GLN A 36 3.75 3.25 1.51
C GLN A 36 4.55 2.07 0.92
N THR A 37 4.51 0.91 1.57
CA THR A 37 5.32 -0.26 1.19
C THR A 37 4.50 -1.45 0.70
N GLY A 38 3.18 -1.36 0.70
CA GLY A 38 2.29 -2.33 0.03
C GLY A 38 0.96 -1.70 -0.38
N LEU A 39 0.26 -2.29 -1.34
CA LEU A 39 -1.05 -1.78 -1.81
C LEU A 39 -2.23 -2.55 -1.18
N SER A 40 -3.33 -1.85 -0.91
CA SER A 40 -4.61 -2.44 -0.49
C SER A 40 -5.75 -1.75 -1.21
N ILE A 41 -6.48 -2.50 -2.04
CA ILE A 41 -7.36 -1.96 -3.08
C ILE A 41 -8.81 -1.99 -2.60
N ALA A 42 -9.46 -0.83 -2.57
CA ALA A 42 -10.89 -0.71 -2.34
C ALA A 42 -11.65 -0.73 -3.67
N PHE A 43 -12.72 -1.52 -3.73
CA PHE A 43 -13.65 -1.59 -4.84
C PHE A 43 -15.02 -1.11 -4.38
N ASP A 44 -15.81 -0.60 -5.33
CA ASP A 44 -17.23 -0.36 -5.09
C ASP A 44 -18.01 -1.69 -5.14
N LEU A 45 -19.24 -1.69 -4.62
CA LEU A 45 -20.08 -2.90 -4.59
C LEU A 45 -20.41 -3.52 -5.95
N PRO A 46 -20.59 -2.77 -7.06
CA PRO A 46 -20.90 -3.37 -8.36
C PRO A 46 -19.69 -3.95 -9.10
N THR A 47 -18.46 -3.82 -8.57
CA THR A 47 -17.25 -4.43 -9.15
C THR A 47 -17.28 -5.96 -9.04
#